data_AF-A0A3C1RZW3-F1
#
_entry.id   AF-A0A3C1RZW3-F1
#
_cell.length_a   1.000
_cell.length_b   1.000
_cell.length_c   1.000
_cell.angle_alpha   90.00
_cell.angle_beta   90.00
_cell.angle_gamma   90.00
#
_symmetry.space_group_name_H-M   'P 1'
#
loop_
_entity.id
_entity.type
_entity.pdbx_description
1 polymer ?
#
loop_
_entity_poly.entity_id
_entity_poly.type
_entity_poly.pdbx_seq_one_letter_code
_entity_poly.pdbx_strand_id
1 'polypeptide(L)'
;MKLRCGKHYNFHQIKPCQGCVLCKNNHLDTSIKYMNRLTKEQFQIEDNFDCDAKRIVYLISCRTCKVQYVGQTKSTLKKRFSGHKTGLRYGNEPKHVLKHFTKVHQPSDMIIKPLVYVNENESLNEVENQMILKLNTLYPYGLNDRLEKPKYLDAQKTFNENGCIYKLFPIFKKKECLVRSRGSKANKRINCNLDVDVLFLDLK
;
A
#
# COMPACT_ATOMS: atom_id res chain seq x y z
N MET A 1 -25.91 -42.15 6.67
CA MET A 1 -26.05 -40.73 6.29
C MET A 1 -24.73 -40.01 6.51
N LYS A 2 -24.12 -39.44 5.46
CA LYS A 2 -22.90 -38.61 5.60
C LYS A 2 -23.32 -37.22 6.06
N LEU A 3 -23.03 -36.86 7.31
CA LEU A 3 -23.07 -35.46 7.76
C LEU A 3 -21.84 -34.76 7.17
N ARG A 4 -22.04 -33.90 6.17
CA ARG A 4 -21.00 -32.97 5.71
C ARG A 4 -20.99 -31.79 6.67
N CYS A 5 -19.97 -31.71 7.53
CA CYS A 5 -19.62 -30.49 8.23
C CYS A 5 -19.16 -29.47 7.19
N GLY A 6 -20.03 -28.51 6.86
CA GLY A 6 -19.68 -27.36 6.03
C GLY A 6 -18.74 -26.46 6.83
N LYS A 7 -17.48 -26.39 6.43
CA LYS A 7 -16.57 -25.36 6.92
C LYS A 7 -17.15 -24.00 6.50
N HIS A 8 -17.61 -23.21 7.46
CA HIS A 8 -17.96 -21.81 7.21
C HIS A 8 -16.67 -21.06 6.89
N TYR A 9 -16.39 -20.85 5.60
CA TYR A 9 -15.32 -19.96 5.17
C TYR A 9 -15.82 -18.52 5.36
N ASN A 10 -15.31 -17.83 6.39
CA ASN A 10 -15.52 -16.40 6.53
C ASN A 10 -14.76 -15.68 5.42
N PHE A 11 -15.46 -15.30 4.35
CA PHE A 11 -14.87 -14.47 3.31
C PHE A 11 -14.80 -13.02 3.82
N HIS A 12 -13.59 -12.49 3.95
CA HIS A 12 -13.38 -11.07 4.22
C HIS A 12 -13.96 -10.23 3.07
N GLN A 13 -14.49 -9.05 3.38
CA GLN A 13 -15.13 -8.20 2.39
C GLN A 13 -14.95 -6.71 2.70
N ILE A 14 -14.91 -5.90 1.64
CA ILE A 14 -14.95 -4.45 1.72
C ILE A 14 -16.29 -3.99 1.14
N LYS A 15 -17.20 -3.52 1.99
CA LYS A 15 -18.57 -3.19 1.63
C LYS A 15 -18.73 -1.69 1.32
N PRO A 16 -19.12 -1.30 0.09
CA PRO A 16 -19.48 0.08 -0.19
C PRO A 16 -20.84 0.42 0.43
N CYS A 17 -21.01 1.68 0.85
CA CYS A 17 -22.34 2.22 1.17
C CYS A 17 -22.95 2.89 -0.07
N GLN A 18 -24.26 3.11 -0.06
CA GLN A 18 -24.97 3.71 -1.20
C GLN A 18 -24.83 5.25 -1.28
N GLY A 19 -24.43 5.90 -0.17
CA GLY A 19 -24.65 7.33 0.01
C GLY A 19 -23.44 8.24 -0.11
N CYS A 20 -22.24 7.74 0.23
CA CYS A 20 -21.09 8.60 0.45
C CYS A 20 -20.32 8.93 -0.84
N VAL A 21 -19.63 10.08 -0.85
CA VAL A 21 -18.82 10.56 -1.99
C VAL A 21 -17.77 9.54 -2.42
N LEU A 22 -17.16 8.84 -1.46
CA LEU A 22 -16.19 7.77 -1.71
C LEU A 22 -16.78 6.64 -2.57
N CYS A 23 -17.94 6.10 -2.18
CA CYS A 23 -18.56 4.98 -2.87
C CYS A 23 -19.29 5.40 -4.16
N LYS A 24 -20.04 6.52 -4.13
CA LYS A 24 -20.79 7.02 -5.30
C LYS A 24 -19.89 7.33 -6.50
N ASN A 25 -18.69 7.85 -6.23
CA ASN A 25 -17.73 8.21 -7.27
C ASN A 25 -16.74 7.06 -7.55
N ASN A 26 -17.07 5.83 -7.14
CA ASN A 26 -16.28 4.62 -7.37
C ASN A 26 -14.85 4.66 -6.79
N HIS A 27 -14.52 5.55 -5.85
CA HIS A 27 -13.17 5.69 -5.33
C HIS A 27 -12.76 4.60 -4.35
N LEU A 28 -13.71 3.82 -3.81
CA LEU A 28 -13.43 2.69 -2.93
C LEU A 28 -13.08 1.46 -3.75
N ASP A 29 -11.88 0.91 -3.56
CA ASP A 29 -11.52 -0.39 -4.10
C ASP A 29 -11.96 -1.50 -3.14
N THR A 30 -12.92 -2.28 -3.61
CA THR A 30 -13.58 -3.35 -2.86
C THR A 30 -12.87 -4.71 -2.97
N SER A 31 -11.79 -4.80 -3.75
CA SER A 31 -10.98 -6.02 -3.84
C SER A 31 -10.30 -6.31 -2.51
N ILE A 32 -10.37 -7.56 -2.08
CA ILE A 32 -9.65 -8.05 -0.90
C ILE A 32 -8.15 -8.28 -1.16
N LYS A 33 -7.68 -8.08 -2.39
CA LYS A 33 -6.25 -8.18 -2.73
C LYS A 33 -5.66 -6.80 -2.95
N TYR A 34 -4.40 -6.64 -2.58
CA TYR A 34 -3.58 -5.48 -2.90
C TYR A 34 -2.16 -5.93 -3.25
N MET A 35 -1.40 -5.08 -3.91
CA MET A 35 -0.09 -5.44 -4.44
C MET A 35 0.89 -4.29 -4.26
N ASN A 36 2.13 -4.60 -3.92
CA ASN A 36 3.23 -3.64 -3.99
C ASN A 36 3.52 -3.35 -5.47
N ARG A 37 3.42 -2.08 -5.89
CA ARG A 37 3.58 -1.67 -7.30
C ARG A 37 4.91 -2.14 -7.89
N LEU A 38 5.99 -2.04 -7.13
CA LEU A 38 7.35 -2.24 -7.61
C LEU A 38 7.71 -3.72 -7.65
N THR A 39 7.45 -4.42 -6.54
CA THR A 39 7.90 -5.79 -6.34
C THR A 39 6.92 -6.82 -6.90
N LYS A 40 5.69 -6.38 -7.19
CA LYS A 40 4.54 -7.21 -7.60
C LYS A 40 4.11 -8.23 -6.56
N GLU A 41 4.61 -8.14 -5.33
CA GLU A 41 4.17 -8.98 -4.23
C GLU A 41 2.69 -8.70 -3.93
N GLN A 42 1.89 -9.78 -3.87
CA GLN A 42 0.47 -9.72 -3.60
C GLN A 42 0.18 -10.04 -2.14
N PHE A 43 -0.78 -9.30 -1.59
CA PHE A 43 -1.26 -9.45 -0.23
C PHE A 43 -2.78 -9.56 -0.24
N GLN A 44 -3.32 -10.10 0.85
CA GLN A 44 -4.75 -10.22 1.07
C GLN A 44 -5.16 -9.46 2.32
N ILE A 45 -6.37 -8.88 2.29
CA ILE A 45 -7.02 -8.25 3.43
C ILE A 45 -7.59 -9.35 4.33
N GLU A 46 -7.31 -9.21 5.64
CA GLU A 46 -7.70 -10.18 6.68
C GLU A 46 -8.86 -9.66 7.56
N ASP A 47 -9.41 -8.50 7.21
CA ASP A 47 -10.48 -7.84 7.95
C ASP A 47 -11.69 -7.53 7.06
N ASN A 48 -12.84 -7.34 7.70
CA ASN A 48 -14.01 -6.78 7.03
C ASN A 48 -13.99 -5.25 7.17
N PHE A 49 -14.14 -4.53 6.06
CA PHE A 49 -14.20 -3.07 6.08
C PHE A 49 -15.46 -2.54 5.43
N ASP A 50 -15.79 -1.31 5.78
CA ASP A 50 -16.72 -0.46 5.06
C ASP A 50 -16.23 0.99 5.07
N CYS A 51 -17.04 1.90 4.54
CA CYS A 51 -16.69 3.32 4.48
C CYS A 51 -16.72 4.04 5.84
N ASP A 52 -17.25 3.39 6.87
CA ASP A 52 -17.36 3.88 8.25
C ASP A 52 -16.24 3.36 9.16
N ALA A 53 -15.35 2.50 8.65
CA ALA A 53 -14.14 2.07 9.32
C ALA A 53 -13.32 3.26 9.85
N LYS A 54 -12.93 3.18 11.13
CA LYS A 54 -12.14 4.18 11.86
C LYS A 54 -10.88 3.53 12.41
N ARG A 55 -9.87 4.36 12.68
CA ARG A 55 -8.61 3.91 13.29
C ARG A 55 -7.94 2.82 12.43
N ILE A 56 -7.77 3.15 11.15
CA ILE A 56 -7.23 2.24 10.14
C ILE A 56 -6.04 2.85 9.42
N VAL A 57 -5.21 1.98 8.85
CA VAL A 57 -4.28 2.33 7.77
C VAL A 57 -4.93 1.97 6.42
N TYR A 58 -4.74 2.81 5.42
CA TYR A 58 -5.30 2.65 4.08
C TYR A 58 -4.24 2.93 3.01
N LEU A 59 -4.49 2.40 1.81
CA LEU A 59 -3.71 2.61 0.60
C LEU A 59 -4.49 3.54 -0.34
N ILE A 60 -3.85 4.60 -0.81
CA ILE A 60 -4.27 5.33 -2.01
C ILE A 60 -3.41 4.85 -3.19
N SER A 61 -4.05 4.53 -4.31
CA SER A 61 -3.39 4.19 -5.57
C SER A 61 -3.92 5.08 -6.70
N CYS A 62 -3.04 5.51 -7.60
CA CYS A 62 -3.47 6.17 -8.82
C CYS A 62 -4.03 5.15 -9.82
N ARG A 63 -5.22 5.38 -10.38
CA ARG A 63 -5.81 4.54 -11.44
C ARG A 63 -4.91 4.46 -12.67
N THR A 64 -4.27 5.57 -13.02
CA THR A 64 -3.53 5.74 -14.28
C THR A 64 -2.16 5.08 -14.22
N CYS A 65 -1.28 5.49 -13.30
CA CYS A 65 0.10 4.95 -13.24
C CYS A 65 0.38 3.99 -12.08
N LYS A 66 -0.62 3.70 -11.26
CA LYS A 66 -0.55 2.78 -10.11
C LYS A 66 0.40 3.20 -8.99
N VAL A 67 0.96 4.41 -9.00
CA VAL A 67 1.78 4.92 -7.87
C VAL A 67 0.94 4.94 -6.58
N GLN A 68 1.61 4.70 -5.46
CA GLN A 68 0.97 4.39 -4.19
C GLN A 68 1.33 5.39 -3.09
N TYR A 69 0.38 5.64 -2.19
CA TYR A 69 0.49 6.40 -0.95
C TYR A 69 -0.15 5.58 0.16
N VAL A 70 0.50 5.46 1.31
CA VAL A 70 -0.11 4.90 2.53
C VAL A 70 -0.46 6.04 3.47
N GLY A 71 -1.66 6.00 4.04
CA GLY A 71 -2.11 6.96 5.04
C GLY A 71 -2.84 6.28 6.18
N GLN A 72 -2.97 6.97 7.31
CA GLN A 72 -3.82 6.53 8.43
C GLN A 72 -4.94 7.52 8.78
N THR A 73 -5.95 7.04 9.49
CA THR A 73 -7.02 7.91 10.00
C THR A 73 -7.60 7.42 11.31
N LYS A 74 -7.83 8.35 12.24
CA LYS A 74 -8.65 8.14 13.45
C LYS A 74 -10.15 8.33 13.17
N SER A 75 -10.50 9.06 12.11
CA SER A 75 -11.88 9.31 11.70
C SER A 75 -12.38 8.22 10.74
N THR A 76 -13.62 8.32 10.25
CA THR A 76 -14.12 7.35 9.26
C THR A 76 -13.39 7.47 7.92
N LEU A 77 -13.22 6.35 7.22
CA LEU A 77 -12.60 6.31 5.89
C LEU A 77 -13.27 7.29 4.91
N LYS A 78 -14.61 7.35 4.89
CA LYS A 78 -15.36 8.29 4.04
C LYS A 78 -15.06 9.76 4.35
N LYS A 79 -14.89 10.11 5.64
CA LYS A 79 -14.51 11.46 6.06
C LYS A 79 -13.08 11.76 5.66
N ARG A 80 -12.15 10.81 5.85
CA ARG A 80 -10.75 10.97 5.44
C ARG A 80 -10.62 11.19 3.92
N PHE A 81 -11.33 10.40 3.12
CA PHE A 81 -11.33 10.56 1.66
C PHE A 81 -11.88 11.93 1.23
N SER A 82 -12.97 12.39 1.86
CA SER A 82 -13.50 13.74 1.62
C SER A 82 -12.47 14.81 1.98
N GLY A 83 -11.74 14.60 3.09
CA GLY A 83 -10.61 15.42 3.52
C GLY A 83 -9.52 15.52 2.46
N HIS A 84 -9.13 14.39 1.85
CA HIS A 84 -8.16 14.39 0.74
C HIS A 84 -8.64 15.23 -0.45
N LYS A 85 -9.92 15.12 -0.85
CA LYS A 85 -10.46 15.94 -1.94
C LYS A 85 -10.40 17.43 -1.63
N THR A 86 -10.77 17.82 -0.41
CA THR A 86 -10.68 19.22 0.02
C THR A 86 -9.23 19.69 0.12
N GLY A 87 -8.34 18.84 0.63
CA GLY A 87 -6.93 19.13 0.74
C GLY A 87 -6.28 19.36 -0.63
N LEU A 88 -6.61 18.54 -1.63
CA LEU A 88 -6.15 18.74 -3.01
C LEU A 88 -6.62 20.08 -3.60
N ARG A 89 -7.87 20.50 -3.30
CA ARG A 89 -8.42 21.78 -3.77
C ARG A 89 -7.70 22.98 -3.14
N TYR A 90 -7.33 22.89 -1.86
CA TYR A 90 -6.79 24.01 -1.09
C TYR A 90 -5.27 23.92 -0.83
N GLY A 91 -4.58 22.93 -1.40
CA GLY A 91 -3.14 22.76 -1.19
C GLY A 91 -2.74 22.16 0.16
N ASN A 92 -3.67 21.54 0.89
CA ASN A 92 -3.45 20.98 2.23
C ASN A 92 -3.29 19.45 2.20
N GLU A 93 -2.38 18.96 1.35
CA GLU A 93 -2.06 17.54 1.22
C GLU A 93 -0.55 17.31 1.25
N PRO A 94 -0.08 16.08 1.56
CA PRO A 94 1.33 15.74 1.48
C PRO A 94 1.90 16.13 0.11
N LYS A 95 3.12 16.67 0.09
CA LYS A 95 3.69 17.36 -1.08
C LYS A 95 3.57 16.54 -2.38
N HIS A 96 3.93 15.26 -2.31
CA HIS A 96 3.92 14.38 -3.48
C HIS A 96 2.51 13.92 -3.87
N VAL A 97 1.60 13.72 -2.90
CA VAL A 97 0.18 13.45 -3.17
C VAL A 97 -0.46 14.65 -3.88
N LEU A 98 -0.25 15.86 -3.34
CA LEU A 98 -0.76 17.11 -3.93
C LEU A 98 -0.23 17.30 -5.34
N LYS A 99 1.09 17.25 -5.53
CA LYS A 99 1.71 17.40 -6.85
C LYS A 99 1.18 16.35 -7.82
N HIS A 100 1.09 15.09 -7.41
CA HIS A 100 0.66 14.01 -8.28
C HIS A 100 -0.79 14.20 -8.77
N PHE A 101 -1.74 14.40 -7.87
CA PHE A 101 -3.18 14.49 -8.22
C PHE A 101 -3.65 15.89 -8.63
N THR A 102 -2.74 16.84 -8.84
CA THR A 102 -3.07 18.17 -9.41
C THR A 102 -2.22 18.57 -10.61
N LYS A 103 -1.03 17.97 -10.80
CA LYS A 103 -0.09 18.32 -11.88
C LYS A 103 0.26 17.16 -12.81
N VAL A 104 0.10 15.91 -12.37
CA VAL A 104 0.43 14.73 -13.18
C VAL A 104 -0.83 14.00 -13.61
N HIS A 105 -1.71 13.71 -12.66
CA HIS A 105 -3.02 13.08 -12.84
C HIS A 105 -4.08 13.88 -12.09
N GLN A 106 -5.35 13.46 -12.20
CA GLN A 106 -6.49 14.19 -11.65
C GLN A 106 -6.97 13.58 -10.33
N PRO A 107 -7.68 14.33 -9.47
CA PRO A 107 -8.27 13.78 -8.24
C PRO A 107 -9.23 12.60 -8.48
N SER A 108 -9.85 12.52 -9.68
CA SER A 108 -10.68 11.39 -10.11
C SER A 108 -9.90 10.07 -10.19
N ASP A 109 -8.58 10.13 -10.37
CA ASP A 109 -7.71 8.96 -10.48
C ASP A 109 -7.35 8.36 -9.12
N MET A 110 -7.77 8.97 -8.00
CA MET A 110 -7.54 8.38 -6.69
C MET A 110 -8.41 7.13 -6.48
N ILE A 111 -7.80 6.04 -6.05
CA ILE A 111 -8.50 4.91 -5.45
C ILE A 111 -8.03 4.79 -4.01
N ILE A 112 -8.93 4.57 -3.06
CA ILE A 112 -8.59 4.28 -1.68
C ILE A 112 -9.05 2.87 -1.31
N LYS A 113 -8.21 2.15 -0.55
CA LYS A 113 -8.47 0.80 -0.05
C LYS A 113 -8.07 0.72 1.44
N PRO A 114 -8.96 0.34 2.35
CA PRO A 114 -8.58 0.06 3.73
C PRO A 114 -7.68 -1.18 3.78
N LEU A 115 -6.66 -1.17 4.64
CA LEU A 115 -5.68 -2.26 4.74
C LEU A 115 -5.76 -3.02 6.05
N VAL A 116 -5.78 -2.31 7.19
CA VAL A 116 -5.66 -2.90 8.52
C VAL A 116 -6.31 -1.99 9.57
N TYR A 117 -7.01 -2.58 10.55
CA TYR A 117 -7.39 -1.91 11.78
C TYR A 117 -6.22 -1.83 12.74
N VAL A 118 -6.08 -0.69 13.42
CA VAL A 118 -5.05 -0.50 14.44
C VAL A 118 -5.68 -0.54 15.81
N ASN A 119 -5.23 -1.45 16.66
CA ASN A 119 -5.77 -1.56 18.01
C ASN A 119 -5.48 -0.30 18.83
N GLU A 120 -6.26 -0.06 19.89
CA GLU A 120 -6.12 1.15 20.72
C GLU A 120 -4.78 1.23 21.44
N ASN A 121 -4.21 0.07 21.81
CA ASN A 121 -2.89 -0.06 22.44
C ASN A 121 -1.73 0.03 21.45
N GLU A 122 -1.99 0.06 20.14
CA GLU A 122 -0.97 0.18 19.11
C GLU A 122 -0.83 1.61 18.60
N SER A 123 0.38 2.00 18.21
CA SER A 123 0.64 3.30 17.60
C SER A 123 0.24 3.30 16.12
N LEU A 124 -0.73 4.15 15.76
CA LEU A 124 -1.13 4.37 14.37
C LEU A 124 0.05 4.74 13.46
N ASN A 125 0.97 5.57 13.96
CA ASN A 125 2.14 5.99 13.18
C ASN A 125 3.09 4.80 12.93
N GLU A 126 3.22 3.88 13.87
CA GLU A 126 4.09 2.72 13.70
C GLU A 126 3.52 1.74 12.69
N VAL A 127 2.23 1.45 12.76
CA VAL A 127 1.55 0.59 11.77
C VAL A 127 1.55 1.24 10.38
N GLU A 128 1.32 2.55 10.29
CA GLU A 128 1.42 3.31 9.04
C GLU A 128 2.84 3.22 8.45
N ASN A 129 3.88 3.47 9.25
CA ASN A 129 5.28 3.37 8.82
C ASN A 129 5.63 1.95 8.34
N GLN A 130 5.17 0.91 9.04
CA GLN A 130 5.38 -0.48 8.62
C GLN A 130 4.76 -0.73 7.23
N MET A 131 3.55 -0.22 7.00
CA MET A 131 2.87 -0.36 5.71
C MET A 131 3.52 0.47 4.60
N ILE A 132 4.01 1.68 4.91
CA ILE A 132 4.80 2.52 3.99
C ILE A 132 6.03 1.75 3.48
N LEU A 133 6.78 1.13 4.40
CA LEU A 133 7.98 0.36 4.08
C LEU A 133 7.64 -0.93 3.34
N LYS A 134 6.60 -1.67 3.76
CA LYS A 134 6.14 -2.91 3.12
C LYS A 134 5.70 -2.69 1.66
N LEU A 135 5.07 -1.55 1.38
CA LEU A 135 4.55 -1.21 0.05
C LEU A 135 5.46 -0.30 -0.76
N ASN A 136 6.68 -0.01 -0.27
CA ASN A 136 7.68 0.83 -0.93
C ASN A 136 7.14 2.19 -1.36
N THR A 137 6.32 2.84 -0.52
CA THR A 137 5.60 4.06 -0.91
C THR A 137 6.34 5.35 -0.57
N LEU A 138 7.53 5.30 0.04
CA LEU A 138 8.37 6.49 0.26
C LEU A 138 8.85 7.06 -1.07
N TYR A 139 8.93 8.39 -1.16
CA TYR A 139 9.58 9.08 -2.26
C TYR A 139 11.05 8.63 -2.43
N PRO A 140 11.55 8.42 -3.67
CA PRO A 140 10.89 8.67 -4.96
C PRO A 140 10.03 7.51 -5.48
N TYR A 141 9.94 6.40 -4.76
CA TYR A 141 9.31 5.15 -5.19
C TYR A 141 7.78 5.16 -5.08
N GLY A 142 7.25 5.96 -4.15
CA GLY A 142 5.84 6.30 -4.04
C GLY A 142 5.61 7.76 -3.64
N LEU A 143 4.46 8.02 -3.01
CA LEU A 143 3.99 9.38 -2.72
C LEU A 143 4.13 9.80 -1.24
N ASN A 144 4.61 8.93 -0.34
CA ASN A 144 4.88 9.30 1.04
C ASN A 144 6.15 10.16 1.12
N ASP A 145 6.07 11.33 1.74
CA ASP A 145 7.20 12.26 1.88
C ASP A 145 8.08 11.95 3.10
N ARG A 146 7.59 11.18 4.06
CA ARG A 146 8.31 10.86 5.29
C ARG A 146 7.82 9.59 6.00
N LEU A 147 8.61 9.15 6.96
CA LEU A 147 8.18 8.32 8.08
C LEU A 147 7.95 9.20 9.31
N GLU A 148 6.95 8.85 10.12
CA GLU A 148 6.66 9.55 11.37
C GLU A 148 7.44 8.94 12.56
N LYS A 149 7.43 9.62 13.72
CA LYS A 149 8.04 9.09 14.96
C LYS A 149 7.51 7.69 15.30
N PRO A 150 8.32 6.81 15.91
CA PRO A 150 9.63 7.08 16.53
C PRO A 150 10.82 7.14 15.57
N LYS A 151 10.67 6.67 14.32
CA LYS A 151 11.74 6.69 13.31
C LYS A 151 11.46 7.76 12.25
N TYR A 152 11.47 9.03 12.67
CA TYR A 152 11.25 10.13 11.74
C TYR A 152 12.31 10.13 10.63
N LEU A 153 11.87 10.23 9.38
CA LEU A 153 12.74 10.31 8.22
C LEU A 153 12.07 11.16 7.14
N ASP A 154 12.72 12.23 6.70
CA ASP A 154 12.29 13.02 5.53
C ASP A 154 12.86 12.37 4.26
N ALA A 155 11.99 11.78 3.45
CA ALA A 155 12.41 10.99 2.30
C ALA A 155 13.01 11.86 1.19
N GLN A 156 12.48 13.07 0.98
CA GLN A 156 12.99 13.96 -0.04
C GLN A 156 14.36 14.51 0.34
N LYS A 157 14.54 14.93 1.59
CA LYS A 157 15.84 15.38 2.09
C LYS A 157 16.89 14.27 1.96
N THR A 158 16.58 13.07 2.47
CA THR A 158 17.49 11.93 2.40
C THR A 158 17.83 11.57 0.96
N PHE A 159 16.88 11.58 0.03
CA PHE A 159 17.15 11.31 -1.38
C PHE A 159 18.07 12.36 -2.02
N ASN A 160 17.82 13.65 -1.75
CA ASN A 160 18.64 14.75 -2.30
C ASN A 160 20.07 14.73 -1.77
N GLU A 161 20.31 14.24 -0.56
CA GLU A 161 21.63 14.06 0.04
C GLU A 161 22.32 12.75 -0.44
N ASN A 162 21.91 12.21 -1.59
CA ASN A 162 22.37 10.93 -2.17
C ASN A 162 22.10 9.70 -1.29
N GLY A 163 21.14 9.80 -0.37
CA GLY A 163 20.71 8.70 0.47
C GLY A 163 19.98 7.61 -0.32
N CYS A 164 20.24 6.35 0.04
CA CYS A 164 19.66 5.19 -0.62
C CYS A 164 18.33 4.77 0.07
N ILE A 165 17.22 5.46 -0.23
CA ILE A 165 15.90 5.19 0.39
C ILE A 165 15.49 3.71 0.29
N TYR A 166 15.83 3.04 -0.81
CA TYR A 166 15.48 1.64 -1.04
C TYR A 166 16.06 0.67 0.01
N LYS A 167 17.13 1.07 0.72
CA LYS A 167 17.72 0.28 1.82
C LYS A 167 16.81 0.18 3.05
N LEU A 168 15.81 1.04 3.15
CA LEU A 168 14.80 0.98 4.22
C LEU A 168 13.74 -0.08 3.96
N PHE A 169 13.58 -0.51 2.72
CA PHE A 169 12.56 -1.49 2.36
C PHE A 169 13.00 -2.90 2.74
N PRO A 170 12.06 -3.78 3.12
CA PRO A 170 12.38 -5.16 3.41
C PRO A 170 13.05 -5.82 2.20
N ILE A 171 14.26 -6.34 2.41
CA ILE A 171 15.02 -7.05 1.39
C ILE A 171 14.25 -8.32 1.03
N PHE A 172 14.02 -8.54 -0.26
CA PHE A 172 13.40 -9.77 -0.76
C PHE A 172 14.24 -10.99 -0.39
N LYS A 173 13.83 -11.71 0.66
CA LYS A 173 14.15 -13.13 0.76
C LYS A 173 13.22 -13.85 -0.20
N LYS A 174 13.69 -14.13 -1.42
CA LYS A 174 12.95 -15.04 -2.32
C LYS A 174 12.66 -16.32 -1.52
N LYS A 175 11.40 -16.75 -1.49
CA LYS A 175 11.08 -18.16 -1.22
C LYS A 175 11.97 -18.97 -2.14
N GLU A 176 12.79 -19.86 -1.59
CA GLU A 176 13.52 -20.85 -2.38
C GLU A 176 12.50 -21.53 -3.29
N CYS A 177 12.58 -21.25 -4.59
CA CYS A 177 11.86 -22.06 -5.57
C CYS A 177 12.57 -23.41 -5.59
N LEU A 178 12.11 -24.34 -4.77
CA LEU A 178 12.46 -25.75 -4.86
C LEU A 178 11.93 -26.27 -6.20
N VAL A 179 12.74 -26.15 -7.25
CA VAL A 179 12.50 -26.83 -8.51
C VAL A 179 12.68 -28.32 -8.22
N ARG A 180 11.58 -29.06 -8.09
CA ARG A 180 11.60 -30.53 -8.13
C ARG A 180 11.92 -30.95 -9.56
N SER A 181 13.20 -31.04 -9.91
CA SER A 181 13.63 -31.69 -11.14
C SER A 181 13.49 -33.21 -10.97
N ARG A 182 12.54 -33.82 -11.68
CA ARG A 182 12.61 -35.26 -11.97
C ARG A 182 13.76 -35.46 -12.96
N GLY A 183 14.86 -36.08 -12.51
CA GLY A 183 15.93 -36.54 -13.39
C GLY A 183 17.29 -35.85 -13.17
N SER A 184 18.19 -36.61 -12.56
CA SER A 184 19.64 -36.72 -12.78
C SER A 184 20.51 -35.48 -13.11
N LYS A 185 21.39 -35.17 -12.14
CA LYS A 185 22.79 -34.69 -12.28
C LYS A 185 23.05 -33.40 -13.09
N ALA A 186 22.77 -32.26 -12.47
CA ALA A 186 23.70 -31.15 -12.24
C ALA A 186 22.93 -30.03 -11.54
N ASN A 187 23.31 -29.70 -10.29
CA ASN A 187 22.79 -28.50 -9.63
C ASN A 187 23.37 -27.25 -10.31
N LYS A 188 22.83 -26.87 -11.46
CA LYS A 188 22.98 -25.52 -11.97
C LYS A 188 22.16 -24.64 -11.03
N ARG A 189 22.81 -24.06 -10.02
CA ARG A 189 22.28 -22.90 -9.31
C ARG A 189 22.09 -21.81 -10.37
N ILE A 190 20.90 -21.73 -10.96
CA ILE A 190 20.51 -20.54 -11.70
C ILE A 190 20.38 -19.47 -10.63
N ASN A 191 21.40 -18.63 -10.52
CA ASN A 191 21.40 -17.51 -9.62
C ASN A 191 20.41 -16.47 -10.15
N CYS A 192 19.12 -16.67 -9.86
CA CYS A 192 18.09 -15.67 -10.12
C CYS A 192 18.14 -14.58 -9.05
N ASN A 193 19.32 -13.99 -8.83
CA ASN A 193 19.46 -12.69 -8.20
C ASN A 193 18.77 -11.71 -9.16
N LEU A 194 17.52 -11.33 -8.86
CA LEU A 194 17.11 -10.00 -9.29
C LEU A 194 17.88 -9.07 -8.38
N ASP A 195 18.89 -8.39 -8.92
CA ASP A 195 19.54 -7.31 -8.23
C ASP A 195 18.45 -6.34 -7.79
N VAL A 196 18.30 -6.19 -6.49
CA VAL A 196 17.42 -5.18 -5.88
C VAL A 196 17.78 -3.81 -6.45
N ASP A 197 19.08 -3.59 -6.73
CA ASP A 197 19.56 -2.42 -7.45
C ASP A 197 18.93 -2.30 -8.85
N VAL A 198 18.83 -3.36 -9.67
CA VAL A 198 18.18 -3.29 -11.01
C VAL A 198 16.70 -2.91 -10.92
N LEU A 199 15.95 -3.40 -9.92
CA LEU A 199 14.55 -3.03 -9.71
C LEU A 199 14.32 -1.53 -9.40
N PHE A 200 15.33 -0.87 -8.84
CA PHE A 200 15.26 0.53 -8.40
C PHE A 200 16.15 1.50 -9.21
N LEU A 201 17.10 0.99 -9.99
CA LEU A 201 18.00 1.77 -10.87
C LEU A 201 17.27 2.28 -12.12
N ASP A 202 16.28 1.54 -12.64
CA ASP A 202 15.44 1.95 -13.77
C ASP A 202 14.44 3.09 -13.44
N LEU A 203 14.49 3.63 -12.21
CA LEU A 203 13.61 4.69 -11.71
C LEU A 203 14.35 6.01 -11.43
N LYS A 204 15.60 6.16 -11.88
CA LYS A 204 16.34 7.42 -11.89
C LYS A 204 16.07 8.24 -13.14
#